data_AF-A0AB35XJ83-F1
#
_entry.id   AF-A0AB35XJ83-F1
#
_cell.length_a   1.000
_cell.length_b   1.000
_cell.length_c   1.000
_cell.angle_alpha   90.00
_cell.angle_beta   90.00
_cell.angle_gamma   90.00
#
_symmetry.space_group_name_H-M   'P 1'
#
loop_
_entity.id
_entity.type
_entity.pdbx_description
1 polymer ?
#
loop_
_entity_poly.entity_id
_entity_poly.type
_entity_poly.pdbx_seq_one_letter_code
_entity_poly.pdbx_strand_id
1 'polypeptide(L)'
;MVAQVLKYQWRTTLAPCRKGAKAGETVGLIFLILMALFLGGNYFSYVFSTGQLGVDPRGASTVAAGASLMVFWIVLPVLFGAQPIYTDPSRYAMFPRRSRELMPAFVTAGLLGLGGIVTLVAAASHVVAWSSAGAISVVVAVLGVLLGWSGAMITSNLLLAAMSAVLAKRRFRETMMVLLVLLCCGLGVGMQFVTRADATTNAIPVNVGRIVGWTPLGWAWSMPWEAASSTWLALIVKLVLSIAGLALMVWAWQAIVDRRLVSPAGDGGGAEKIKAESRIDRMFPVTPTGAIAGRTLRYMKRDPRMVSLLLNTFLIPVFALVPMFINGGYKVSGTTSALVFTALPFMVMLCAVPLYAGSLISYDGTALWHHIEASVAGVEDRRGRAIAYLIVTMPVGLLLALVMVWRCGQWELLPVVVAEAWSALLLSTGIGSWMGVVNPMRVADNRKGSGFNSGSGSSTGAGCLGALIGMVAGVITAIPIGLLVMLVGMTDNSWWSILLTFVVGLAWSLLILHVGIIVGGRKLDRSWDEVLKKVTPVS
;
A
#
# COMPACT_ATOMS: atom_id res chain seq x y z
N MET A 1 -19.66 -25.91 -2.31
CA MET A 1 -18.44 -25.19 -2.77
C MET A 1 -18.07 -24.03 -1.84
N VAL A 2 -18.97 -23.09 -1.55
CA VAL A 2 -18.76 -21.96 -0.63
C VAL A 2 -18.05 -22.38 0.67
N ALA A 3 -18.58 -23.38 1.37
CA ALA A 3 -17.99 -23.88 2.61
C ALA A 3 -16.55 -24.40 2.47
N GLN A 4 -16.19 -25.00 1.33
CA GLN A 4 -14.83 -25.51 1.10
C GLN A 4 -13.86 -24.37 0.82
N VAL A 5 -14.27 -23.36 0.05
CA VAL A 5 -13.45 -22.16 -0.22
C VAL A 5 -13.23 -21.37 1.06
N LEU A 6 -14.29 -21.14 1.85
CA LEU A 6 -14.16 -20.48 3.16
C LEU A 6 -13.28 -21.28 4.12
N LYS A 7 -13.45 -22.61 4.18
CA LYS A 7 -12.59 -23.47 4.99
C LYS A 7 -11.13 -23.38 4.55
N TYR A 8 -10.86 -23.34 3.25
CA TYR A 8 -9.50 -23.17 2.73
C TYR A 8 -8.94 -21.79 3.06
N GLN A 9 -9.72 -20.72 2.85
CA GLN A 9 -9.36 -19.35 3.20
C GLN A 9 -8.97 -19.24 4.67
N TRP A 10 -9.84 -19.65 5.59
CA TRP A 10 -9.55 -19.59 7.02
C TRP A 10 -8.41 -20.51 7.45
N ARG A 11 -8.26 -21.68 6.82
CA ARG A 11 -7.09 -22.54 7.04
C ARG A 11 -5.80 -21.87 6.61
N THR A 12 -5.81 -21.09 5.53
CA THR A 12 -4.64 -20.33 5.09
C THR A 12 -4.36 -19.14 6.00
N THR A 13 -5.39 -18.34 6.35
CA THR A 13 -5.25 -17.16 7.21
C THR A 13 -4.79 -17.53 8.63
N LEU A 14 -5.33 -18.62 9.20
CA LEU A 14 -4.99 -19.11 10.54
C LEU A 14 -3.88 -20.16 10.53
N ALA A 15 -3.22 -20.39 9.40
CA ALA A 15 -2.05 -21.28 9.35
C ALA A 15 -0.98 -20.88 10.40
N PRO A 16 -0.69 -19.58 10.64
CA PRO A 16 0.27 -19.17 11.67
C PRO A 16 -0.15 -19.46 13.12
N CYS A 17 -1.41 -19.83 13.37
CA CYS A 17 -1.92 -20.16 14.70
C CYS A 17 -1.91 -21.68 14.98
N ARG A 18 -1.47 -22.51 14.04
CA ARG A 18 -1.47 -23.97 14.18
C ARG A 18 -0.19 -24.46 14.85
N LYS A 19 -0.29 -25.59 15.58
CA LYS A 19 0.87 -26.30 16.14
C LYS A 19 1.87 -26.60 15.02
N GLY A 20 3.11 -26.12 15.18
CA GLY A 20 4.19 -26.24 14.18
C GLY A 20 4.42 -25.00 13.30
N ALA A 21 3.63 -23.93 13.44
CA ALA A 21 3.91 -22.66 12.79
C ALA A 21 5.20 -22.02 13.32
N LYS A 22 5.98 -21.38 12.44
CA LYS A 22 7.17 -20.65 12.87
C LYS A 22 6.74 -19.43 13.66
N ALA A 23 7.40 -19.16 14.80
CA ALA A 23 7.09 -18.01 15.67
C ALA A 23 6.99 -16.68 14.89
N GLY A 24 7.83 -16.49 13.86
CA GLY A 24 7.79 -15.32 13.01
C GLY A 24 6.49 -15.14 12.20
N GLU A 25 5.88 -16.23 11.72
CA GLU A 25 4.60 -16.15 10.99
C GLU A 25 3.47 -15.73 11.93
N THR A 26 3.49 -16.22 13.18
CA THR A 26 2.52 -15.84 14.21
C THR A 26 2.66 -14.36 14.58
N VAL A 27 3.89 -13.87 14.78
CA VAL A 27 4.16 -12.45 15.05
C VAL A 27 3.71 -11.57 13.89
N GLY A 28 3.97 -11.98 12.65
CA GLY A 28 3.50 -11.26 11.47
C GLY A 28 1.97 -11.19 11.36
N LEU A 29 1.27 -12.28 11.71
CA LEU A 29 -0.19 -12.28 11.77
C LEU A 29 -0.72 -11.35 12.88
N ILE A 30 -0.11 -11.37 14.06
CA ILE A 30 -0.45 -10.47 15.17
C ILE A 30 -0.26 -9.02 14.72
N PHE A 31 0.86 -8.70 14.09
CA PHE A 31 1.13 -7.35 13.57
C PHE A 31 0.08 -6.92 12.54
N LEU A 32 -0.30 -7.81 11.61
CA LEU A 32 -1.36 -7.54 10.65
C LEU A 32 -2.69 -7.24 11.34
N ILE A 33 -3.07 -8.04 12.35
CA ILE A 33 -4.29 -7.82 13.14
C ILE A 33 -4.22 -6.48 13.87
N LEU A 34 -3.11 -6.16 14.53
CA LEU A 34 -2.92 -4.90 15.25
C LEU A 34 -3.00 -3.69 14.31
N MET A 35 -2.37 -3.75 13.13
CA MET A 35 -2.49 -2.69 12.13
C MET A 35 -3.93 -2.56 11.61
N ALA A 36 -4.61 -3.68 11.35
CA ALA A 36 -5.99 -3.64 10.91
C ALA A 36 -6.93 -3.07 11.99
N LEU A 37 -6.73 -3.43 13.26
CA LEU A 37 -7.44 -2.86 14.40
C LEU A 37 -7.12 -1.38 14.60
N PHE A 38 -5.86 -0.97 14.42
CA PHE A 38 -5.46 0.43 14.50
C PHE A 38 -6.15 1.27 13.41
N LEU A 39 -6.07 0.87 12.14
CA LEU A 39 -6.72 1.59 11.04
C LEU A 39 -8.26 1.58 11.19
N GLY A 40 -8.84 0.41 11.44
CA GLY A 40 -10.28 0.26 11.63
C GLY A 40 -10.80 1.02 12.85
N GLY A 41 -10.04 1.02 13.94
CA GLY A 41 -10.35 1.74 15.18
C GLY A 41 -10.28 3.26 15.01
N ASN A 42 -9.28 3.78 14.28
CA ASN A 42 -9.23 5.21 13.94
C ASN A 42 -10.43 5.63 13.09
N TYR A 43 -10.78 4.84 12.07
CA TYR A 43 -11.98 5.10 11.27
C TYR A 43 -13.26 5.05 12.12
N PHE A 44 -13.38 4.03 12.97
CA PHE A 44 -14.52 3.86 13.88
C PHE A 44 -14.66 5.06 14.81
N SER A 45 -13.56 5.48 15.46
CA SER A 45 -13.53 6.63 16.36
C SER A 45 -13.94 7.93 15.66
N TYR A 46 -13.44 8.15 14.45
CA TYR A 46 -13.81 9.31 13.63
C TYR A 46 -15.30 9.34 13.30
N VAL A 47 -15.86 8.26 12.76
CA VAL A 47 -17.28 8.23 12.41
C VAL A 47 -18.15 8.31 13.67
N PHE A 48 -17.74 7.66 14.75
CA PHE A 48 -18.44 7.72 16.03
C PHE A 48 -18.54 9.16 16.55
N SER A 49 -17.45 9.95 16.48
CA SER A 49 -17.48 11.34 16.93
C SER A 49 -18.44 12.22 16.11
N THR A 50 -18.66 11.90 14.83
CA THR A 50 -19.67 12.61 14.01
C THR A 50 -21.10 12.43 14.51
N GLY A 51 -21.36 11.39 15.31
CA GLY A 51 -22.66 11.15 15.96
C GLY A 51 -23.11 12.30 16.86
N GLN A 52 -22.16 13.09 17.38
CA GLN A 52 -22.40 14.24 18.25
C GLN A 52 -22.80 15.51 17.49
N LEU A 53 -22.65 15.51 16.16
CA LEU A 53 -22.98 16.65 15.31
C LEU A 53 -24.48 16.70 15.00
N GLY A 54 -24.97 17.89 14.60
CA GLY A 54 -26.31 18.05 14.04
C GLY A 54 -26.52 17.22 12.75
N VAL A 55 -27.77 17.03 12.35
CA VAL A 55 -28.16 16.09 11.26
C VAL A 55 -27.42 16.37 9.95
N ASP A 56 -27.35 17.63 9.51
CA ASP A 56 -26.71 17.99 8.23
C ASP A 56 -25.17 17.84 8.25
N PRO A 57 -24.44 18.35 9.25
CA PRO A 57 -23.00 18.09 9.35
C PRO A 57 -22.67 16.60 9.49
N ARG A 58 -23.44 15.86 10.29
CA ARG A 58 -23.29 14.41 10.45
C ARG A 58 -23.51 13.65 9.14
N GLY A 59 -24.53 14.05 8.38
CA GLY A 59 -24.78 13.58 7.02
C GLY A 59 -23.56 13.71 6.11
N ALA A 60 -23.03 14.92 6.01
CA ALA A 60 -21.87 15.19 5.16
C ALA A 60 -20.61 14.40 5.59
N SER A 61 -20.33 14.33 6.89
CA SER A 61 -19.15 13.60 7.41
C SER A 61 -19.25 12.09 7.22
N THR A 62 -20.41 11.49 7.50
CA THR A 62 -20.60 10.03 7.36
C THR A 62 -20.56 9.59 5.90
N VAL A 63 -21.06 10.42 4.97
CA VAL A 63 -20.95 10.19 3.52
C VAL A 63 -19.51 10.31 3.03
N ALA A 64 -18.78 11.33 3.48
CA ALA A 64 -17.36 11.49 3.15
C ALA A 64 -16.53 10.31 3.68
N ALA A 65 -16.79 9.86 4.92
CA ALA A 65 -16.18 8.68 5.52
C ALA A 65 -16.45 7.41 4.72
N GLY A 66 -17.71 7.20 4.32
CA GLY A 66 -18.07 6.05 3.50
C GLY A 66 -17.42 6.06 2.11
N ALA A 67 -17.38 7.23 1.46
CA ALA A 67 -16.75 7.40 0.16
C ALA A 67 -15.24 7.16 0.22
N SER A 68 -14.55 7.65 1.25
CA SER A 68 -13.13 7.38 1.45
C SER A 68 -12.86 5.90 1.72
N LEU A 69 -13.74 5.21 2.45
CA LEU A 69 -13.62 3.77 2.68
C LEU A 69 -13.74 2.99 1.36
N MET A 70 -14.67 3.39 0.49
CA MET A 70 -14.83 2.83 -0.85
C MET A 70 -13.56 3.03 -1.69
N VAL A 71 -13.00 4.24 -1.66
CA VAL A 71 -11.78 4.55 -2.39
C VAL A 71 -10.56 3.83 -1.83
N PHE A 72 -10.44 3.71 -0.51
CA PHE A 72 -9.41 2.88 0.12
C PHE A 72 -9.41 1.45 -0.46
N TRP A 73 -10.58 0.83 -0.58
CA TRP A 73 -10.73 -0.51 -1.15
C TRP A 73 -10.60 -0.60 -2.67
N ILE A 74 -10.78 0.51 -3.39
CA ILE A 74 -10.43 0.63 -4.81
C ILE A 74 -8.90 0.69 -4.97
N VAL A 75 -8.21 1.35 -4.05
CA VAL A 75 -6.78 1.67 -4.14
C VAL A 75 -5.89 0.51 -3.70
N LEU A 76 -6.29 -0.20 -2.66
CA LEU A 76 -5.51 -1.28 -2.09
C LEU A 76 -5.14 -2.36 -3.14
N PRO A 77 -6.08 -2.89 -3.97
CA PRO A 77 -5.76 -3.76 -5.10
C PRO A 77 -4.76 -3.21 -6.10
N VAL A 78 -4.78 -1.91 -6.32
CA VAL A 78 -3.97 -1.28 -7.35
C VAL A 78 -2.52 -1.15 -6.88
N LEU A 79 -2.31 -0.78 -5.62
CA LEU A 79 -0.97 -0.59 -5.04
C LEU A 79 -0.26 -1.91 -4.71
N PHE A 80 -1.00 -2.89 -4.21
CA PHE A 80 -0.44 -4.14 -3.67
C PHE A 80 -0.77 -5.36 -4.53
N GLY A 81 -1.39 -5.17 -5.70
CA GLY A 81 -2.17 -6.17 -6.41
C GLY A 81 -1.62 -7.59 -6.45
N ALA A 82 -2.28 -8.49 -5.73
CA ALA A 82 -2.21 -9.93 -5.92
C ALA A 82 -3.58 -10.53 -5.60
N GLN A 83 -4.09 -11.37 -6.51
CA GLN A 83 -5.35 -12.08 -6.32
C GLN A 83 -5.15 -13.22 -5.31
N PRO A 84 -6.00 -13.35 -4.28
CA PRO A 84 -5.95 -14.52 -3.41
C PRO A 84 -6.13 -15.80 -4.22
N ILE A 85 -5.32 -16.81 -3.91
CA ILE A 85 -5.27 -18.09 -4.63
C ILE A 85 -6.65 -18.77 -4.73
N TYR A 86 -7.49 -18.60 -3.72
CA TYR A 86 -8.82 -19.21 -3.62
C TYR A 86 -9.91 -18.48 -4.42
N THR A 87 -9.59 -17.32 -4.98
CA THR A 87 -10.47 -16.53 -5.86
C THR A 87 -9.98 -16.48 -7.30
N ASP A 88 -8.89 -17.19 -7.62
CA ASP A 88 -8.29 -17.24 -8.95
C ASP A 88 -9.05 -18.22 -9.86
N PRO A 89 -9.75 -17.74 -10.92
CA PRO A 89 -10.53 -18.58 -11.81
C PRO A 89 -9.69 -19.65 -12.52
N SER A 90 -8.41 -19.37 -12.78
CA SER A 90 -7.52 -20.29 -13.52
C SER A 90 -7.29 -21.61 -12.80
N ARG A 91 -7.35 -21.61 -11.46
CA ARG A 91 -7.22 -22.84 -10.67
C ARG A 91 -8.47 -23.70 -10.70
N TYR A 92 -9.59 -23.12 -11.10
CA TYR A 92 -10.86 -23.83 -11.23
C TYR A 92 -11.16 -24.27 -12.66
N ALA A 93 -10.36 -23.83 -13.64
CA ALA A 93 -10.55 -24.16 -15.06
C ALA A 93 -10.44 -25.67 -15.37
N MET A 94 -9.70 -26.42 -14.56
CA MET A 94 -9.59 -27.88 -14.68
C MET A 94 -10.85 -28.62 -14.19
N PHE A 95 -11.74 -27.94 -13.46
CA PHE A 95 -12.99 -28.53 -12.98
C PHE A 95 -14.16 -28.13 -13.91
N PRO A 96 -15.09 -29.05 -14.22
CA PRO A 96 -16.25 -28.76 -15.06
C PRO A 96 -17.29 -27.93 -14.30
N ARG A 97 -16.98 -26.66 -14.02
CA ARG A 97 -17.80 -25.76 -13.22
C ARG A 97 -18.07 -24.47 -13.98
N ARG A 98 -19.32 -24.00 -13.93
CA ARG A 98 -19.75 -22.73 -14.54
C ARG A 98 -19.44 -21.56 -13.59
N SER A 99 -19.20 -20.36 -14.14
CA SER A 99 -18.96 -19.15 -13.31
C SER A 99 -20.05 -18.90 -12.27
N ARG A 100 -21.32 -19.11 -12.63
CA ARG A 100 -22.48 -18.96 -11.74
C ARG A 100 -22.38 -19.81 -10.47
N GLU A 101 -21.68 -20.94 -10.54
CA GLU A 101 -21.47 -21.83 -9.40
C GLU A 101 -20.27 -21.39 -8.54
N LEU A 102 -19.27 -20.73 -9.13
CA LEU A 102 -18.08 -20.21 -8.45
C LEU A 102 -18.35 -18.87 -7.76
N MET A 103 -19.16 -18.00 -8.35
CA MET A 103 -19.39 -16.63 -7.89
C MET A 103 -19.86 -16.51 -6.44
N PRO A 104 -20.83 -17.32 -5.95
CA PRO A 104 -21.22 -17.28 -4.53
C PRO A 104 -20.03 -17.57 -3.60
N ALA A 105 -19.13 -18.47 -3.98
CA ALA A 105 -17.94 -18.79 -3.20
C ALA A 105 -16.92 -17.65 -3.23
N PHE A 106 -16.73 -16.98 -4.37
CA PHE A 106 -15.82 -15.85 -4.47
C PHE A 106 -16.33 -14.61 -3.74
N VAL A 107 -17.62 -14.29 -3.86
CA VAL A 107 -18.24 -13.15 -3.15
C VAL A 107 -18.17 -13.38 -1.64
N THR A 108 -18.59 -14.55 -1.15
CA THR A 108 -18.54 -14.85 0.28
C THR A 108 -17.11 -14.89 0.83
N ALA A 109 -16.15 -15.45 0.09
CA ALA A 109 -14.74 -15.41 0.50
C ALA A 109 -14.17 -13.99 0.50
N GLY A 110 -14.55 -13.15 -0.47
CA GLY A 110 -14.16 -11.74 -0.52
C GLY A 110 -14.71 -10.93 0.66
N LEU A 111 -15.99 -11.15 1.01
CA LEU A 111 -16.66 -10.48 2.12
C LEU A 111 -16.16 -10.94 3.49
N LEU A 112 -15.96 -12.24 3.68
CA LEU A 112 -15.60 -12.84 4.98
C LEU A 112 -14.09 -12.99 5.19
N GLY A 113 -13.27 -12.34 4.36
CA GLY A 113 -11.85 -12.21 4.61
C GLY A 113 -11.55 -11.32 5.82
N LEU A 114 -10.31 -11.39 6.34
CA LEU A 114 -9.88 -10.59 7.50
C LEU A 114 -10.11 -9.09 7.27
N GLY A 115 -9.77 -8.58 6.08
CA GLY A 115 -10.04 -7.19 5.70
C GLY A 115 -11.54 -6.86 5.61
N GLY A 116 -12.36 -7.80 5.15
CA GLY A 116 -13.81 -7.64 5.09
C GLY A 116 -14.46 -7.57 6.47
N ILE A 117 -14.01 -8.40 7.43
CA ILE A 117 -14.49 -8.38 8.82
C ILE A 117 -14.09 -7.06 9.50
N VAL A 118 -12.83 -6.65 9.39
CA VAL A 118 -12.36 -5.38 9.98
C VAL A 118 -13.11 -4.19 9.39
N THR A 119 -13.36 -4.21 8.07
CA THR A 119 -14.14 -3.17 7.41
C THR A 119 -15.60 -3.16 7.85
N LEU A 120 -16.19 -4.33 8.08
CA LEU A 120 -17.57 -4.42 8.59
C LEU A 120 -17.67 -3.84 10.01
N VAL A 121 -16.73 -4.19 10.90
CA VAL A 121 -16.65 -3.62 12.25
C VAL A 121 -16.44 -2.10 12.18
N ALA A 122 -15.55 -1.64 11.31
CA ALA A 122 -15.33 -0.21 11.09
C ALA A 122 -16.60 0.49 10.55
N ALA A 123 -17.31 -0.11 9.60
CA ALA A 123 -18.54 0.43 9.02
C ALA A 123 -19.74 0.39 10.00
N ALA A 124 -19.72 -0.48 11.01
CA ALA A 124 -20.74 -0.49 12.06
C ALA A 124 -20.78 0.84 12.85
N SER A 125 -19.67 1.60 12.87
CA SER A 125 -19.63 2.96 13.42
C SER A 125 -20.67 3.89 12.78
N HIS A 126 -21.04 3.69 11.51
CA HIS A 126 -22.09 4.47 10.86
C HIS A 126 -23.46 4.22 11.48
N VAL A 127 -23.77 2.98 11.86
CA VAL A 127 -25.04 2.66 12.55
C VAL A 127 -25.07 3.32 13.92
N VAL A 128 -23.95 3.24 14.65
CA VAL A 128 -23.81 3.88 15.98
C VAL A 128 -23.92 5.39 15.86
N ALA A 129 -23.24 5.99 14.87
CA ALA A 129 -23.36 7.40 14.57
C ALA A 129 -24.82 7.75 14.33
N TRP A 130 -25.59 6.94 13.60
CA TRP A 130 -27.00 7.19 13.31
C TRP A 130 -28.01 6.86 14.43
N SER A 131 -27.58 6.24 15.52
CA SER A 131 -28.44 5.69 16.58
C SER A 131 -29.36 6.70 17.26
N SER A 132 -28.91 7.96 17.41
CA SER A 132 -29.69 9.01 18.06
C SER A 132 -30.74 9.70 17.16
N ALA A 133 -30.79 9.38 15.86
CA ALA A 133 -31.69 10.04 14.90
C ALA A 133 -33.01 9.27 14.64
N GLY A 134 -33.37 8.32 15.51
CA GLY A 134 -34.62 7.56 15.44
C GLY A 134 -34.51 6.19 14.76
N ALA A 135 -35.50 5.33 15.00
CA ALA A 135 -35.48 3.91 14.63
C ALA A 135 -35.37 3.68 13.10
N ILE A 136 -36.05 4.50 12.29
CA ILE A 136 -36.01 4.38 10.83
C ILE A 136 -34.59 4.70 10.32
N SER A 137 -33.96 5.77 10.82
CA SER A 137 -32.59 6.14 10.47
C SER A 137 -31.59 5.02 10.80
N VAL A 138 -31.80 4.29 11.90
CA VAL A 138 -30.98 3.13 12.28
C VAL A 138 -31.16 1.97 11.30
N VAL A 139 -32.41 1.60 10.97
CA VAL A 139 -32.67 0.52 10.00
C VAL A 139 -32.06 0.85 8.65
N VAL A 140 -32.19 2.09 8.19
CA VAL A 140 -31.61 2.58 6.93
C VAL A 140 -30.08 2.62 7.02
N ALA A 141 -29.50 2.94 8.18
CA ALA A 141 -28.05 2.88 8.40
C ALA A 141 -27.52 1.44 8.33
N VAL A 142 -28.23 0.47 8.90
CA VAL A 142 -27.87 -0.95 8.76
C VAL A 142 -27.88 -1.36 7.29
N LEU A 143 -28.93 -1.02 6.54
CA LEU A 143 -29.00 -1.31 5.10
C LEU A 143 -27.88 -0.61 4.31
N GLY A 144 -27.62 0.66 4.60
CA GLY A 144 -26.53 1.42 3.98
C GLY A 144 -25.16 0.84 4.25
N VAL A 145 -24.90 0.41 5.49
CA VAL A 145 -23.65 -0.26 5.85
C VAL A 145 -23.50 -1.58 5.11
N LEU A 146 -24.54 -2.41 5.04
CA LEU A 146 -24.47 -3.69 4.34
C LEU A 146 -24.21 -3.51 2.83
N LEU A 147 -24.88 -2.55 2.19
CA LEU A 147 -24.70 -2.27 0.77
C LEU A 147 -23.33 -1.63 0.49
N GLY A 148 -22.92 -0.65 1.30
CA GLY A 148 -21.64 0.05 1.17
C GLY A 148 -20.44 -0.86 1.41
N TRP A 149 -20.48 -1.67 2.47
CA TRP A 149 -19.48 -2.69 2.78
C TRP A 149 -19.36 -3.74 1.66
N SER A 150 -20.51 -4.27 1.21
CA SER A 150 -20.51 -5.24 0.11
C SER A 150 -19.93 -4.64 -1.16
N GLY A 151 -20.26 -3.38 -1.44
CA GLY A 151 -19.76 -2.63 -2.59
C GLY A 151 -18.25 -2.46 -2.53
N ALA A 152 -17.70 -2.06 -1.38
CA ALA A 152 -16.27 -1.89 -1.19
C ALA A 152 -15.50 -3.19 -1.46
N MET A 153 -15.97 -4.31 -0.87
CA MET A 153 -15.33 -5.61 -1.04
C MET A 153 -15.45 -6.15 -2.47
N ILE A 154 -16.62 -6.05 -3.08
CA ILE A 154 -16.85 -6.52 -4.46
C ILE A 154 -16.05 -5.67 -5.44
N THR A 155 -15.99 -4.34 -5.27
CA THR A 155 -15.17 -3.46 -6.12
C THR A 155 -13.71 -3.86 -6.06
N SER A 156 -13.19 -4.10 -4.86
CA SER A 156 -11.81 -4.51 -4.64
C SER A 156 -11.47 -5.80 -5.40
N ASN A 157 -12.31 -6.83 -5.24
CA ASN A 157 -12.10 -8.13 -5.89
C ASN A 157 -12.32 -8.08 -7.41
N LEU A 158 -13.33 -7.31 -7.87
CA LEU A 158 -13.58 -7.05 -9.28
C LEU A 158 -12.39 -6.35 -9.93
N LEU A 159 -11.82 -5.34 -9.27
CA LEU A 159 -10.63 -4.63 -9.74
C LEU A 159 -9.44 -5.56 -9.80
N LEU A 160 -9.17 -6.38 -8.78
CA LEU A 160 -8.11 -7.38 -8.85
C LEU A 160 -8.33 -8.33 -10.05
N ALA A 161 -9.58 -8.72 -10.35
CA ALA A 161 -9.90 -9.66 -11.43
C ALA A 161 -9.74 -9.00 -12.80
N ALA A 162 -10.24 -7.78 -12.95
CA ALA A 162 -10.07 -6.95 -14.14
C ALA A 162 -8.60 -6.61 -14.36
N MET A 163 -7.86 -6.28 -13.30
CA MET A 163 -6.46 -5.96 -13.36
C MET A 163 -5.68 -7.14 -13.91
N SER A 164 -5.90 -8.35 -13.40
CA SER A 164 -5.25 -9.54 -13.96
C SER A 164 -5.46 -9.66 -15.48
N ALA A 165 -6.61 -9.23 -16.01
CA ALA A 165 -7.00 -9.36 -17.42
C ALA A 165 -6.51 -8.20 -18.31
N VAL A 166 -6.45 -6.98 -17.77
CA VAL A 166 -6.16 -5.75 -18.52
C VAL A 166 -4.72 -5.26 -18.33
N LEU A 167 -4.05 -5.61 -17.21
CA LEU A 167 -2.67 -5.19 -16.91
C LEU A 167 -1.59 -5.77 -17.81
N ALA A 168 -1.92 -6.54 -18.85
CA ALA A 168 -0.97 -6.74 -19.95
C ALA A 168 -0.53 -5.39 -20.58
N LYS A 169 -1.35 -4.33 -20.48
CA LYS A 169 -1.02 -2.99 -21.00
C LYS A 169 -0.48 -2.06 -19.90
N ARG A 170 0.85 -1.93 -19.85
CA ARG A 170 1.66 -1.09 -18.95
C ARG A 170 1.09 0.32 -18.66
N ARG A 171 0.66 1.03 -19.71
CA ARG A 171 0.23 2.44 -19.65
C ARG A 171 -1.06 2.66 -18.85
N PHE A 172 -2.00 1.71 -18.90
CA PHE A 172 -3.30 1.84 -18.22
C PHE A 172 -3.17 1.76 -16.70
N ARG A 173 -2.26 0.90 -16.22
CA ARG A 173 -1.99 0.72 -14.79
C ARG A 173 -1.25 1.92 -14.19
N GLU A 174 -0.26 2.45 -14.89
CA GLU A 174 0.47 3.65 -14.45
C GLU A 174 -0.48 4.85 -14.33
N THR A 175 -1.38 5.06 -15.31
CA THR A 175 -2.41 6.12 -15.24
C THR A 175 -3.45 5.87 -14.15
N MET A 176 -3.93 4.64 -13.97
CA MET A 176 -4.88 4.32 -12.90
C MET A 176 -4.27 4.47 -11.51
N MET A 177 -3.00 4.09 -11.32
CA MET A 177 -2.28 4.34 -10.07
C MET A 177 -2.23 5.83 -9.78
N VAL A 178 -1.79 6.66 -10.72
CA VAL A 178 -1.72 8.12 -10.51
C VAL A 178 -3.11 8.73 -10.26
N LEU A 179 -4.13 8.31 -10.99
CA LEU A 179 -5.50 8.81 -10.83
C LEU A 179 -6.11 8.41 -9.47
N LEU A 180 -5.92 7.17 -9.04
CA LEU A 180 -6.36 6.69 -7.72
C LEU A 180 -5.63 7.38 -6.60
N VAL A 181 -4.34 7.65 -6.79
CA VAL A 181 -3.54 8.41 -5.83
C VAL A 181 -4.09 9.82 -5.71
N LEU A 182 -4.37 10.49 -6.84
CA LEU A 182 -4.99 11.81 -6.86
C LEU A 182 -6.36 11.79 -6.16
N LEU A 183 -7.14 10.71 -6.32
CA LEU A 183 -8.44 10.52 -5.67
C LEU A 183 -8.33 10.24 -4.17
N CYS A 184 -7.38 9.39 -3.74
CA CYS A 184 -7.06 9.14 -2.32
C CYS A 184 -6.58 10.40 -1.63
N CYS A 185 -5.70 11.14 -2.29
CA CYS A 185 -5.31 12.47 -1.86
C CYS A 185 -6.57 13.33 -1.74
N GLY A 186 -7.39 13.46 -2.79
CA GLY A 186 -8.62 14.25 -2.76
C GLY A 186 -9.61 13.90 -1.65
N LEU A 187 -9.75 12.63 -1.29
CA LEU A 187 -10.66 12.19 -0.22
C LEU A 187 -10.05 12.30 1.17
N GLY A 188 -8.79 11.90 1.38
CA GLY A 188 -8.07 12.20 2.62
C GLY A 188 -7.96 13.71 2.86
N VAL A 189 -7.86 14.48 1.76
CA VAL A 189 -7.93 15.94 1.76
C VAL A 189 -9.31 16.41 2.23
N GLY A 190 -10.36 15.91 1.59
CA GLY A 190 -11.75 16.23 1.95
C GLY A 190 -12.08 15.91 3.41
N MET A 191 -11.57 14.80 3.94
CA MET A 191 -11.77 14.40 5.35
C MET A 191 -11.10 15.35 6.33
N GLN A 192 -9.91 15.87 6.01
CA GLN A 192 -9.20 16.82 6.86
C GLN A 192 -9.79 18.24 6.77
N PHE A 193 -10.37 18.60 5.62
CA PHE A 193 -11.21 19.80 5.53
C PHE A 193 -12.47 19.67 6.39
N VAL A 194 -13.06 18.48 6.48
CA VAL A 194 -14.22 18.20 7.34
C VAL A 194 -13.89 18.31 8.82
N THR A 195 -12.75 17.78 9.30
CA THR A 195 -12.33 17.91 10.71
C THR A 195 -11.89 19.31 11.10
N ARG A 196 -11.46 20.15 10.15
CA ARG A 196 -11.08 21.56 10.40
C ARG A 196 -12.23 22.55 10.34
N ALA A 197 -13.31 22.22 9.65
CA ALA A 197 -14.47 23.11 9.56
C ALA A 197 -15.06 23.46 10.95
N ASP A 198 -14.84 22.58 11.94
CA ASP A 198 -15.18 22.79 13.35
C ASP A 198 -14.39 23.94 14.03
N ALA A 199 -13.19 24.29 13.55
CA ALA A 199 -12.35 25.27 14.24
C ALA A 199 -12.50 26.72 13.72
N THR A 200 -13.10 26.94 12.54
CA THR A 200 -13.08 28.27 11.90
C THR A 200 -14.35 28.72 11.20
N THR A 201 -15.25 27.83 10.76
CA THR A 201 -16.40 28.25 9.94
C THR A 201 -17.75 27.64 10.32
N ASN A 202 -17.83 26.71 11.28
CA ASN A 202 -19.09 26.02 11.70
C ASN A 202 -19.94 25.41 10.57
N ALA A 203 -19.41 25.36 9.36
CA ALA A 203 -20.07 24.80 8.20
C ALA A 203 -19.07 23.85 7.55
N ILE A 204 -19.24 22.56 7.83
CA ILE A 204 -18.96 21.58 6.78
C ILE A 204 -19.65 22.12 5.52
N PRO A 205 -19.02 22.20 4.34
CA PRO A 205 -19.78 22.47 3.15
C PRO A 205 -20.67 21.26 2.93
N VAL A 206 -21.86 21.28 3.53
CA VAL A 206 -22.94 20.30 3.40
C VAL A 206 -23.16 20.00 1.91
N ASN A 207 -22.92 21.00 1.06
CA ASN A 207 -22.87 20.92 -0.39
C ASN A 207 -21.93 19.83 -0.92
N VAL A 208 -20.72 19.68 -0.41
CA VAL A 208 -19.79 18.61 -0.80
C VAL A 208 -20.34 17.25 -0.40
N GLY A 209 -20.87 17.13 0.83
CA GLY A 209 -21.54 15.91 1.28
C GLY A 209 -22.72 15.53 0.40
N ARG A 210 -23.53 16.52 -0.04
CA ARG A 210 -24.66 16.31 -0.96
C ARG A 210 -24.18 15.87 -2.35
N ILE A 211 -23.15 16.52 -2.90
CA ILE A 211 -22.57 16.15 -4.21
C ILE A 211 -22.04 14.71 -4.16
N VAL A 212 -21.21 14.39 -3.15
CA VAL A 212 -20.66 13.03 -2.97
C VAL A 212 -21.77 12.02 -2.74
N GLY A 213 -22.82 12.37 -2.01
CA GLY A 213 -24.00 11.52 -1.78
C GLY A 213 -24.76 11.15 -3.05
N TRP A 214 -24.61 11.90 -4.14
CA TRP A 214 -25.16 11.56 -5.46
C TRP A 214 -24.19 10.78 -6.36
N THR A 215 -22.94 10.58 -5.92
CA THR A 215 -21.97 9.74 -6.63
C THR A 215 -22.13 8.26 -6.26
N PRO A 216 -21.69 7.32 -7.13
CA PRO A 216 -21.69 5.88 -6.82
C PRO A 216 -20.93 5.52 -5.54
N LEU A 217 -19.99 6.37 -5.09
CA LEU A 217 -19.24 6.19 -3.86
C LEU A 217 -20.05 6.51 -2.60
N GLY A 218 -21.10 7.34 -2.71
CA GLY A 218 -21.86 7.90 -1.58
C GLY A 218 -23.32 7.50 -1.48
N TRP A 219 -23.88 6.77 -2.47
CA TRP A 219 -25.30 6.36 -2.46
C TRP A 219 -25.68 5.60 -1.18
N ALA A 220 -24.93 4.56 -0.83
CA ALA A 220 -25.24 3.71 0.32
C ALA A 220 -25.06 4.46 1.66
N TRP A 221 -24.06 5.33 1.75
CA TRP A 221 -23.69 6.03 2.99
C TRP A 221 -24.57 7.25 3.28
N SER A 222 -25.25 7.79 2.26
CA SER A 222 -26.13 8.96 2.42
C SER A 222 -27.58 8.62 2.74
N MET A 223 -27.99 7.35 2.63
CA MET A 223 -29.38 6.95 2.91
C MET A 223 -29.86 7.31 4.33
N PRO A 224 -29.07 7.14 5.41
CA PRO A 224 -29.51 7.48 6.76
C PRO A 224 -29.73 8.99 6.96
N TRP A 225 -28.98 9.80 6.21
CA TRP A 225 -29.15 11.25 6.20
C TRP A 225 -30.48 11.64 5.56
N GLU A 226 -30.83 11.05 4.41
CA GLU A 226 -32.13 11.30 3.76
C GLU A 226 -33.32 10.83 4.62
N ALA A 227 -33.15 9.72 5.36
CA ALA A 227 -34.16 9.25 6.31
C ALA A 227 -34.38 10.26 7.45
N ALA A 228 -33.30 10.78 8.04
CA ALA A 228 -33.37 11.77 9.11
C ALA A 228 -33.91 13.13 8.62
N SER A 229 -33.65 13.50 7.37
CA SER A 229 -34.17 14.71 6.72
C SER A 229 -35.59 14.55 6.13
N SER A 230 -36.22 13.38 6.31
CA SER A 230 -37.58 13.08 5.79
C SER A 230 -37.72 13.18 4.26
N THR A 231 -36.62 13.03 3.51
CA THR A 231 -36.56 13.09 2.05
C THR A 231 -36.68 11.70 1.42
N TRP A 232 -37.87 11.10 1.54
CA TRP A 232 -38.14 9.71 1.15
C TRP A 232 -37.85 9.39 -0.33
N LEU A 233 -38.09 10.33 -1.24
CA LEU A 233 -37.81 10.12 -2.67
C LEU A 233 -36.32 9.90 -2.94
N ALA A 234 -35.47 10.74 -2.35
CA ALA A 234 -34.01 10.63 -2.49
C ALA A 234 -33.50 9.32 -1.87
N LEU A 235 -34.06 8.90 -0.74
CA LEU A 235 -33.77 7.61 -0.11
C LEU A 235 -34.07 6.44 -1.04
N ILE A 236 -35.27 6.39 -1.63
CA ILE A 236 -35.69 5.30 -2.52
C ILE A 236 -34.78 5.24 -3.75
N VAL A 237 -34.51 6.39 -4.38
CA VAL A 237 -33.63 6.48 -5.55
C VAL A 237 -32.23 5.94 -5.22
N LYS A 238 -31.64 6.37 -4.10
CA LYS A 238 -30.31 5.93 -3.68
C LYS A 238 -30.25 4.45 -3.30
N LEU A 239 -31.32 3.91 -2.71
CA LEU A 239 -31.45 2.49 -2.42
C LEU A 239 -31.45 1.66 -3.72
N VAL A 240 -32.27 2.05 -4.70
CA VAL A 240 -32.34 1.40 -6.02
C VAL A 240 -30.99 1.47 -6.74
N LEU A 241 -30.37 2.65 -6.77
CA LEU A 241 -29.05 2.84 -7.38
C LEU A 241 -27.96 1.99 -6.70
N SER A 242 -27.98 1.88 -5.37
CA SER A 242 -27.02 1.06 -4.63
C SER A 242 -27.17 -0.42 -4.94
N ILE A 243 -28.40 -0.93 -4.98
CA ILE A 243 -28.69 -2.34 -5.32
C ILE A 243 -28.32 -2.63 -6.78
N ALA A 244 -28.72 -1.75 -7.71
CA ALA A 244 -28.40 -1.88 -9.12
C ALA A 244 -26.89 -1.84 -9.39
N GLY A 245 -26.17 -0.94 -8.72
CA GLY A 245 -24.71 -0.84 -8.81
C GLY A 245 -24.02 -2.13 -8.35
N LEU A 246 -24.42 -2.68 -7.21
CA LEU A 246 -23.91 -3.96 -6.70
C LEU A 246 -24.19 -5.11 -7.67
N ALA A 247 -25.42 -5.21 -8.18
CA ALA A 247 -25.79 -6.25 -9.13
C ALA A 247 -24.96 -6.17 -10.42
N LEU A 248 -24.76 -4.96 -10.94
CA LEU A 248 -23.92 -4.70 -12.12
C LEU A 248 -22.46 -5.10 -11.87
N MET A 249 -21.91 -4.80 -10.70
CA MET A 249 -20.54 -5.16 -10.34
C MET A 249 -20.35 -6.68 -10.21
N VAL A 250 -21.29 -7.38 -9.58
CA VAL A 250 -21.27 -8.85 -9.49
C VAL A 250 -21.38 -9.46 -10.88
N TRP A 251 -22.26 -8.94 -11.72
CA TRP A 251 -22.41 -9.37 -13.11
C TRP A 251 -21.12 -9.14 -13.93
N ALA A 252 -20.51 -7.97 -13.82
CA ALA A 252 -19.25 -7.64 -14.47
C ALA A 252 -18.12 -8.56 -14.00
N TRP A 253 -18.07 -8.87 -12.71
CA TRP A 253 -17.08 -9.80 -12.16
C TRP A 253 -17.29 -11.21 -12.71
N GLN A 254 -18.53 -11.68 -12.75
CA GLN A 254 -18.87 -12.97 -13.32
C GLN A 254 -18.47 -13.05 -14.81
N ALA A 255 -18.73 -12.01 -15.60
CA ALA A 255 -18.33 -11.97 -17.00
C ALA A 255 -16.80 -12.06 -17.20
N ILE A 256 -16.01 -11.48 -16.29
CA ILE A 256 -14.55 -11.64 -16.29
C ILE A 256 -14.17 -13.08 -15.94
N VAL A 257 -14.79 -13.68 -14.93
CA VAL A 257 -14.55 -15.07 -14.53
C VAL A 257 -14.88 -16.04 -15.68
N ASP A 258 -16.02 -15.86 -16.35
CA ASP A 258 -16.42 -16.65 -17.51
C ASP A 258 -15.37 -16.63 -18.63
N ARG A 259 -14.90 -15.43 -19.00
CA ARG A 259 -13.85 -15.28 -20.02
C ARG A 259 -12.55 -15.98 -19.61
N ARG A 260 -12.20 -15.95 -18.32
CA ARG A 260 -10.96 -16.57 -17.80
C ARG A 260 -10.99 -18.09 -17.75
N LEU A 261 -12.16 -18.68 -17.59
CA LEU A 261 -12.31 -20.13 -17.61
C LEU A 261 -12.13 -20.71 -19.02
N VAL A 262 -12.49 -19.94 -20.05
CA VAL A 262 -12.44 -20.38 -21.47
C VAL A 262 -11.19 -19.90 -22.19
N SER A 263 -10.62 -18.76 -21.78
CA SER A 263 -9.36 -18.25 -22.30
C SER A 263 -8.41 -18.03 -21.13
N PRO A 264 -7.55 -19.02 -20.80
CA PRO A 264 -6.38 -18.76 -19.99
C PRO A 264 -5.64 -17.57 -20.61
N ALA A 265 -5.06 -16.68 -19.80
CA ALA A 265 -4.11 -15.72 -20.37
C ALA A 265 -2.94 -16.53 -20.95
N GLY A 266 -3.03 -16.87 -22.22
CA GLY A 266 -1.91 -17.32 -23.02
C GLY A 266 -0.92 -16.17 -23.04
N ASP A 267 0.34 -16.50 -22.75
CA ASP A 267 1.45 -15.61 -22.94
C ASP A 267 1.30 -14.95 -24.31
N GLY A 268 1.10 -13.63 -24.32
CA GLY A 268 1.46 -12.80 -25.46
C GLY A 268 2.98 -12.81 -25.58
N GLY A 269 3.55 -14.00 -25.82
CA GLY A 269 4.93 -14.22 -26.18
C GLY A 269 5.11 -13.72 -27.60
N GLY A 270 5.02 -12.40 -27.77
CA GLY A 270 5.69 -11.78 -28.90
C GLY A 270 7.16 -12.12 -28.74
N ALA A 271 7.71 -12.86 -29.71
CA ALA A 271 9.14 -13.09 -29.81
C ALA A 271 9.83 -11.72 -29.90
N GLU A 272 10.23 -11.18 -28.76
CA GLU A 272 10.91 -9.90 -28.71
C GLU A 272 12.33 -10.14 -29.23
N LYS A 273 12.65 -9.52 -30.37
CA LYS A 273 14.01 -9.52 -30.92
C LYS A 273 14.98 -9.08 -29.83
N ILE A 274 15.98 -9.92 -29.53
CA ILE A 274 17.09 -9.57 -28.63
C ILE A 274 17.79 -8.35 -29.23
N LYS A 275 17.49 -7.17 -28.69
CA LYS A 275 18.20 -5.94 -29.07
C LYS A 275 19.61 -6.01 -28.49
N ALA A 276 20.59 -5.55 -29.28
CA ALA A 276 21.98 -5.37 -28.85
C ALA A 276 22.08 -4.50 -27.59
N GLU A 277 23.26 -4.53 -26.94
CA GLU A 277 23.61 -3.84 -25.69
C GLU A 277 22.79 -2.57 -25.43
N SER A 278 22.10 -2.57 -24.29
CA SER A 278 21.37 -1.38 -23.84
C SER A 278 22.37 -0.29 -23.48
N ARG A 279 22.04 1.00 -23.69
CA ARG A 279 22.84 2.13 -23.15
C ARG A 279 23.07 2.03 -21.64
N ILE A 280 22.20 1.31 -20.94
CA ILE A 280 22.32 1.00 -19.51
C ILE A 280 23.55 0.12 -19.23
N ASP A 281 23.87 -0.85 -20.10
CA ASP A 281 25.03 -1.74 -19.91
C ASP A 281 26.36 -0.97 -20.03
N ARG A 282 26.39 0.06 -20.88
CA ARG A 282 27.58 0.92 -21.05
C ARG A 282 27.86 1.85 -19.87
N MET A 283 26.90 2.04 -18.97
CA MET A 283 27.08 2.91 -17.79
C MET A 283 27.79 2.21 -16.62
N PHE A 284 27.87 0.87 -16.64
CA PHE A 284 28.43 0.10 -15.54
C PHE A 284 29.76 -0.55 -15.94
N PRO A 285 30.74 -0.63 -15.02
CA PRO A 285 31.97 -1.36 -15.27
C PRO A 285 31.68 -2.86 -15.43
N VAL A 286 32.58 -3.56 -16.14
CA VAL A 286 32.51 -5.01 -16.36
C VAL A 286 32.92 -5.74 -15.07
N THR A 287 32.07 -5.67 -14.06
CA THR A 287 32.20 -6.36 -12.77
C THR A 287 30.89 -7.06 -12.42
N PRO A 288 30.89 -8.09 -11.54
CA PRO A 288 29.66 -8.75 -11.12
C PRO A 288 28.62 -7.77 -10.56
N THR A 289 29.08 -6.81 -9.75
CA THR A 289 28.25 -5.74 -9.19
C THR A 289 27.61 -4.87 -10.29
N GLY A 290 28.39 -4.49 -11.31
CA GLY A 290 27.92 -3.67 -12.44
C GLY A 290 26.90 -4.39 -13.31
N ALA A 291 27.12 -5.67 -13.61
CA ALA A 291 26.19 -6.50 -14.38
C ALA A 291 24.83 -6.65 -13.67
N ILE A 292 24.85 -6.85 -12.35
CA ILE A 292 23.63 -6.97 -11.53
C ILE A 292 22.91 -5.63 -11.43
N ALA A 293 23.63 -4.52 -11.29
CA ALA A 293 23.04 -3.18 -11.30
C ALA A 293 22.34 -2.87 -12.63
N GLY A 294 23.01 -3.13 -13.76
CA GLY A 294 22.45 -2.94 -15.10
C GLY A 294 21.22 -3.80 -15.36
N ARG A 295 21.25 -5.08 -14.97
CA ARG A 295 20.09 -5.99 -15.03
C ARG A 295 18.94 -5.46 -14.18
N THR A 296 19.20 -5.07 -12.95
CA THR A 296 18.17 -4.58 -12.01
C THR A 296 17.50 -3.32 -12.55
N LEU A 297 18.27 -2.38 -13.12
CA LEU A 297 17.72 -1.18 -13.77
C LEU A 297 16.86 -1.51 -15.00
N ARG A 298 17.27 -2.50 -15.81
CA ARG A 298 16.42 -2.98 -16.92
C ARG A 298 15.10 -3.55 -16.40
N TYR A 299 15.15 -4.34 -15.33
CA TYR A 299 13.94 -4.91 -14.71
C TYR A 299 13.06 -3.82 -14.13
N MET A 300 13.63 -2.82 -13.45
CA MET A 300 12.88 -1.65 -12.98
C MET A 300 12.17 -0.89 -14.12
N LYS A 301 12.76 -0.85 -15.32
CA LYS A 301 12.14 -0.22 -16.50
C LYS A 301 11.14 -1.11 -17.23
N ARG A 302 11.38 -2.41 -17.30
CA ARG A 302 10.61 -3.37 -18.12
C ARG A 302 9.54 -4.08 -17.33
N ASP A 303 9.84 -4.49 -16.10
CA ASP A 303 8.92 -5.20 -15.24
C ASP A 303 7.95 -4.21 -14.58
N PRO A 304 6.65 -4.28 -14.94
CA PRO A 304 5.64 -3.46 -14.30
C PRO A 304 5.65 -3.55 -12.77
N ARG A 305 5.99 -4.69 -12.17
CA ARG A 305 5.95 -4.89 -10.72
C ARG A 305 7.02 -4.08 -10.00
N MET A 306 8.20 -3.99 -10.59
CA MET A 306 9.29 -3.17 -10.08
C MET A 306 8.97 -1.67 -10.20
N VAL A 307 8.25 -1.25 -11.25
CA VAL A 307 7.77 0.13 -11.37
C VAL A 307 6.80 0.47 -10.23
N SER A 308 5.85 -0.42 -9.90
CA SER A 308 4.92 -0.19 -8.78
C SER A 308 5.64 -0.13 -7.43
N LEU A 309 6.68 -0.94 -7.25
CA LEU A 309 7.51 -0.89 -6.06
C LEU A 309 8.23 0.45 -5.92
N LEU A 310 8.84 0.95 -7.00
CA LEU A 310 9.47 2.27 -7.03
C LEU A 310 8.48 3.41 -6.82
N LEU A 311 7.26 3.30 -7.34
CA LEU A 311 6.20 4.29 -7.11
C LEU A 311 5.78 4.30 -5.64
N ASN A 312 5.57 3.12 -5.05
CA ASN A 312 5.16 2.97 -3.65
C ASN A 312 6.18 3.58 -2.67
N THR A 313 7.48 3.56 -3.00
CA THR A 313 8.55 4.22 -2.23
C THR A 313 8.27 5.70 -1.96
N PHE A 314 7.80 6.46 -2.96
CA PHE A 314 7.53 7.89 -2.82
C PHE A 314 6.07 8.21 -2.53
N LEU A 315 5.18 7.30 -2.93
CA LEU A 315 3.76 7.53 -2.81
C LEU A 315 3.29 7.59 -1.35
N ILE A 316 3.75 6.67 -0.50
CA ILE A 316 3.36 6.63 0.92
C ILE A 316 3.83 7.92 1.65
N PRO A 317 5.08 8.39 1.49
CA PRO A 317 5.51 9.70 2.00
C PRO A 317 4.66 10.87 1.50
N VAL A 318 4.33 10.90 0.21
CA VAL A 318 3.47 11.94 -0.37
C VAL A 318 2.07 11.90 0.24
N PHE A 319 1.53 10.72 0.55
CA PHE A 319 0.26 10.64 1.28
C PHE A 319 0.36 11.15 2.71
N ALA A 320 1.49 10.95 3.40
CA ALA A 320 1.70 11.50 4.74
C ALA A 320 1.77 13.04 4.73
N LEU A 321 2.21 13.64 3.62
CA LEU A 321 2.31 15.09 3.43
C LEU A 321 0.97 15.78 3.26
N VAL A 322 0.03 15.12 2.59
CA VAL A 322 -1.26 15.71 2.22
C VAL A 322 -2.05 16.25 3.42
N PRO A 323 -2.25 15.48 4.51
CA PRO A 323 -2.87 16.00 5.74
C PRO A 323 -2.14 17.22 6.31
N MET A 324 -0.81 17.28 6.22
CA MET A 324 -0.03 18.38 6.79
C MET A 324 -0.19 19.68 5.99
N PHE A 325 -0.26 19.58 4.66
CA PHE A 325 -0.53 20.73 3.80
C PHE A 325 -1.89 21.37 4.07
N ILE A 326 -2.91 20.54 4.34
CA ILE A 326 -4.27 20.99 4.64
C ILE A 326 -4.39 21.46 6.08
N ASN A 327 -3.70 20.77 7.00
CA ASN A 327 -3.66 21.13 8.41
C ASN A 327 -2.78 22.35 8.70
N GLY A 328 -2.75 23.33 7.80
CA GLY A 328 -2.24 24.65 8.12
C GLY A 328 -0.72 24.74 8.10
N GLY A 329 -0.06 23.96 7.23
CA GLY A 329 1.35 24.17 6.86
C GLY A 329 1.70 25.62 6.47
N TYR A 330 0.71 26.49 6.26
CA TYR A 330 0.86 27.95 6.08
C TYR A 330 1.31 28.70 7.35
N LYS A 331 1.19 28.11 8.54
CA LYS A 331 1.62 28.71 9.83
C LYS A 331 2.86 28.02 10.42
N VAL A 332 3.68 27.38 9.58
CA VAL A 332 4.98 26.84 10.00
C VAL A 332 5.96 28.01 10.07
N SER A 333 5.85 28.82 11.12
CA SER A 333 6.73 29.98 11.33
C SER A 333 7.98 29.64 12.12
N GLY A 334 7.97 28.53 12.87
CA GLY A 334 9.10 28.10 13.69
C GLY A 334 9.93 27.04 12.99
N THR A 335 11.26 27.13 13.12
CA THR A 335 12.23 26.13 12.66
C THR A 335 11.84 24.71 13.05
N THR A 336 11.50 24.49 14.32
CA THR A 336 11.12 23.16 14.83
C THR A 336 9.87 22.63 14.13
N SER A 337 8.90 23.49 13.84
CA SER A 337 7.70 23.07 13.09
C SER A 337 8.00 22.72 11.63
N ALA A 338 8.98 23.39 11.01
CA ALA A 338 9.42 23.09 9.64
C ALA A 338 10.16 21.76 9.57
N LEU A 339 11.03 21.49 10.54
CA LEU A 339 11.75 20.22 10.64
C LEU A 339 10.81 19.05 10.91
N VAL A 340 9.80 19.21 11.77
CA VAL A 340 8.78 18.18 11.97
C VAL A 340 7.97 17.94 10.69
N PHE A 341 7.67 19.01 9.95
CA PHE A 341 6.95 18.94 8.68
C PHE A 341 7.74 18.17 7.61
N THR A 342 9.06 18.36 7.53
CA THR A 342 9.93 17.66 6.56
C THR A 342 10.30 16.25 6.99
N ALA A 343 10.51 16.01 8.29
CA ALA A 343 10.96 14.73 8.82
C ALA A 343 9.90 13.63 8.74
N LEU A 344 8.63 13.94 9.01
CA LEU A 344 7.57 12.93 9.09
C LEU A 344 7.39 12.12 7.78
N PRO A 345 7.32 12.73 6.58
CA PRO A 345 7.25 12.01 5.31
C PRO A 345 8.45 11.09 5.08
N PHE A 346 9.66 11.53 5.43
CA PHE A 346 10.87 10.72 5.28
C PHE A 346 10.96 9.61 6.33
N MET A 347 10.40 9.80 7.52
CA MET A 347 10.23 8.72 8.50
C MET A 347 9.24 7.66 8.00
N VAL A 348 8.14 8.08 7.37
CA VAL A 348 7.19 7.16 6.72
C VAL A 348 7.86 6.41 5.57
N MET A 349 8.68 7.11 4.78
CA MET A 349 9.51 6.49 3.74
C MET A 349 10.44 5.43 4.34
N LEU A 350 11.15 5.79 5.41
CA LEU A 350 12.11 4.92 6.09
C LEU A 350 11.47 3.62 6.59
N CYS A 351 10.24 3.68 7.09
CA CYS A 351 9.52 2.51 7.60
C CYS A 351 9.01 1.61 6.48
N ALA A 352 8.59 2.16 5.33
CA ALA A 352 8.00 1.40 4.24
C ALA A 352 9.03 0.80 3.27
N VAL A 353 10.08 1.55 2.96
CA VAL A 353 11.06 1.22 1.91
C VAL A 353 11.92 -0.02 2.17
N PRO A 354 12.26 -0.43 3.42
CA PRO A 354 13.03 -1.65 3.63
C PRO A 354 12.34 -2.87 3.02
N LEU A 355 11.00 -2.93 3.09
CA LEU A 355 10.20 -4.00 2.50
C LEU A 355 10.36 -4.06 0.98
N TYR A 356 10.31 -2.90 0.34
CA TYR A 356 10.46 -2.76 -1.10
C TYR A 356 11.89 -3.11 -1.53
N ALA A 357 12.91 -2.48 -0.95
CA ALA A 357 14.30 -2.77 -1.26
C ALA A 357 14.67 -4.25 -0.99
N GLY A 358 14.16 -4.85 0.09
CA GLY A 358 14.39 -6.25 0.41
C GLY A 358 13.70 -7.23 -0.53
N SER A 359 12.57 -6.84 -1.11
CA SER A 359 11.85 -7.68 -2.07
C SER A 359 12.52 -7.79 -3.45
N LEU A 360 13.54 -6.97 -3.75
CA LEU A 360 14.23 -6.98 -5.06
C LEU A 360 14.80 -8.36 -5.43
N ILE A 361 15.26 -9.13 -4.45
CA ILE A 361 15.74 -10.51 -4.68
C ILE A 361 14.59 -11.48 -4.98
N SER A 362 13.43 -11.25 -4.35
CA SER A 362 12.25 -12.09 -4.50
C SER A 362 11.65 -12.01 -5.90
N TYR A 363 11.86 -10.92 -6.63
CA TYR A 363 11.36 -10.75 -7.99
C TYR A 363 12.18 -11.52 -9.05
N ASP A 364 13.39 -11.98 -8.73
CA ASP A 364 14.14 -12.80 -9.68
C ASP A 364 13.59 -14.22 -9.83
N GLY A 365 12.78 -14.70 -8.87
CA GLY A 365 12.16 -16.02 -8.98
C GLY A 365 13.21 -17.13 -9.15
N THR A 366 12.98 -17.97 -10.17
CA THR A 366 13.89 -19.05 -10.59
C THR A 366 15.21 -18.53 -11.17
N ALA A 367 15.26 -17.29 -11.69
CA ALA A 367 16.45 -16.75 -12.34
C ALA A 367 17.59 -16.46 -11.34
N LEU A 368 17.33 -16.60 -10.03
CA LEU A 368 18.36 -16.56 -8.99
C LEU A 368 19.37 -17.72 -9.12
N TRP A 369 18.99 -18.84 -9.76
CA TRP A 369 19.90 -19.97 -10.01
C TRP A 369 21.17 -19.56 -10.79
N HIS A 370 21.06 -18.63 -11.73
CA HIS A 370 22.22 -18.13 -12.48
C HIS A 370 23.27 -17.42 -11.60
N HIS A 371 22.85 -16.80 -10.49
CA HIS A 371 23.80 -16.18 -9.55
C HIS A 371 24.58 -17.24 -8.76
N ILE A 372 23.94 -18.37 -8.48
CA ILE A 372 24.53 -19.53 -7.81
C ILE A 372 25.52 -20.21 -8.75
N GLU A 373 25.12 -20.49 -10.00
CA GLU A 373 26.02 -21.10 -11.00
C GLU A 373 27.23 -20.22 -11.30
N ALA A 374 27.03 -18.90 -11.42
CA ALA A 374 28.12 -17.95 -11.64
C ALA A 374 28.97 -17.69 -10.38
N SER A 375 28.67 -18.35 -9.25
CA SER A 375 29.40 -18.23 -7.98
C SER A 375 29.60 -16.78 -7.53
N VAL A 376 28.57 -15.94 -7.72
CA VAL A 376 28.63 -14.51 -7.38
C VAL A 376 28.68 -14.35 -5.87
N ALA A 377 29.63 -13.56 -5.37
CA ALA A 377 29.67 -13.21 -3.95
C ALA A 377 28.40 -12.43 -3.56
N GLY A 378 27.76 -12.82 -2.47
CA GLY A 378 26.50 -12.23 -2.02
C GLY A 378 26.62 -10.73 -1.76
N VAL A 379 27.79 -10.26 -1.31
CA VAL A 379 28.08 -8.84 -1.16
C VAL A 379 27.99 -8.08 -2.49
N GLU A 380 28.48 -8.66 -3.59
CA GLU A 380 28.42 -8.03 -4.92
C GLU A 380 27.00 -7.98 -5.45
N ASP A 381 26.22 -9.04 -5.23
CA ASP A 381 24.80 -9.06 -5.60
C ASP A 381 23.98 -8.01 -4.83
N ARG A 382 24.20 -7.89 -3.52
CA ARG A 382 23.55 -6.84 -2.70
C ARG A 382 23.97 -5.44 -3.12
N ARG A 383 25.26 -5.21 -3.39
CA ARG A 383 25.77 -3.92 -3.88
C ARG A 383 25.12 -3.53 -5.20
N GLY A 384 25.05 -4.45 -6.17
CA GLY A 384 24.50 -4.16 -7.49
C GLY A 384 23.04 -3.72 -7.43
N ARG A 385 22.24 -4.40 -6.61
CA ARG A 385 20.81 -4.06 -6.40
C ARG A 385 20.62 -2.75 -5.67
N ALA A 386 21.42 -2.51 -4.62
CA ALA A 386 21.38 -1.25 -3.87
C ALA A 386 21.72 -0.05 -4.76
N ILE A 387 22.78 -0.17 -5.58
CA ILE A 387 23.18 0.88 -6.53
C ILE A 387 22.07 1.16 -7.54
N ALA A 388 21.51 0.12 -8.16
CA ALA A 388 20.40 0.26 -9.11
C ALA A 388 19.19 0.98 -8.49
N TYR A 389 18.82 0.61 -7.26
CA TYR A 389 17.71 1.21 -6.54
C TYR A 389 17.97 2.68 -6.19
N LEU A 390 19.15 3.00 -5.68
CA LEU A 390 19.51 4.36 -5.25
C LEU A 390 19.68 5.33 -6.42
N ILE A 391 20.22 4.89 -7.56
CA ILE A 391 20.35 5.72 -8.78
C ILE A 391 18.98 6.25 -9.23
N VAL A 392 17.92 5.45 -9.10
CA VAL A 392 16.56 5.85 -9.49
C VAL A 392 15.89 6.68 -8.41
N THR A 393 16.06 6.31 -7.14
CA THR A 393 15.30 6.90 -6.03
C THR A 393 15.92 8.20 -5.49
N MET A 394 17.24 8.33 -5.43
CA MET A 394 17.89 9.54 -4.89
C MET A 394 17.52 10.83 -5.63
N PRO A 395 17.46 10.88 -6.98
CA PRO A 395 17.03 12.09 -7.69
C PRO A 395 15.59 12.48 -7.39
N VAL A 396 14.69 11.49 -7.26
CA VAL A 396 13.28 11.73 -6.92
C VAL A 396 13.16 12.20 -5.46
N GLY A 397 13.95 11.64 -4.54
CA GLY A 397 14.03 12.09 -3.16
C GLY A 397 14.53 13.54 -3.04
N LEU A 398 15.50 13.94 -3.86
CA LEU A 398 15.98 15.32 -3.94
C LEU A 398 14.89 16.26 -4.45
N LEU A 399 14.17 15.89 -5.52
CA LEU A 399 13.03 16.67 -6.01
C LEU A 399 11.96 16.83 -4.93
N LEU A 400 11.66 15.77 -4.17
CA LEU A 400 10.71 15.84 -3.07
C LEU A 400 11.18 16.81 -1.97
N ALA A 401 12.47 16.74 -1.58
CA ALA A 401 13.08 17.66 -0.62
C ALA A 401 12.99 19.12 -1.10
N LEU A 402 13.28 19.39 -2.38
CA LEU A 402 13.18 20.72 -2.97
C LEU A 402 11.74 21.27 -2.92
N VAL A 403 10.75 20.44 -3.24
CA VAL A 403 9.33 20.83 -3.17
C VAL A 403 8.93 21.17 -1.74
N MET A 404 9.40 20.40 -0.74
CA MET A 404 9.12 20.68 0.67
C MET A 404 9.72 22.00 1.12
N VAL A 405 11.00 22.22 0.83
CA VAL A 405 11.71 23.45 1.23
C VAL A 405 11.13 24.68 0.54
N TRP A 406 10.87 24.60 -0.76
CA TRP A 406 10.21 25.65 -1.53
C TRP A 406 8.89 26.07 -0.89
N ARG A 407 8.13 25.09 -0.37
CA ARG A 407 6.83 25.35 0.23
C ARG A 407 6.91 25.87 1.66
N CYS A 408 7.93 25.49 2.43
CA CYS A 408 8.21 26.04 3.76
C CYS A 408 8.83 27.45 3.70
N GLY A 409 9.44 27.83 2.57
CA GLY A 409 10.09 29.13 2.38
C GLY A 409 11.45 29.28 3.09
N GLN A 410 11.93 28.24 3.78
CA GLN A 410 13.15 28.24 4.58
C GLN A 410 14.29 27.51 3.85
N TRP A 411 14.89 28.17 2.86
CA TRP A 411 15.96 27.59 2.03
C TRP A 411 17.22 27.20 2.81
N GLU A 412 17.45 27.81 3.97
CA GLU A 412 18.55 27.49 4.88
C GLU A 412 18.51 26.02 5.35
N LEU A 413 17.31 25.43 5.44
CA LEU A 413 17.12 24.05 5.86
C LEU A 413 17.33 23.04 4.73
N LEU A 414 17.57 23.47 3.49
CA LEU A 414 17.73 22.57 2.34
C LEU A 414 18.75 21.45 2.59
N PRO A 415 19.95 21.71 3.14
CA PRO A 415 20.89 20.63 3.43
C PRO A 415 20.32 19.61 4.41
N VAL A 416 19.58 20.04 5.43
CA VAL A 416 18.96 19.15 6.43
C VAL A 416 17.90 18.27 5.77
N VAL A 417 17.01 18.86 4.98
CA VAL A 417 15.93 18.12 4.30
C VAL A 417 16.48 17.14 3.26
N VAL A 418 17.54 17.51 2.55
CA VAL A 418 18.25 16.60 1.63
C VAL A 418 18.91 15.46 2.41
N ALA A 419 19.52 15.75 3.55
CA ALA A 419 20.08 14.74 4.44
C ALA A 419 19.00 13.78 4.93
N GLU A 420 17.83 14.27 5.34
CA GLU A 420 16.68 13.42 5.73
C GLU A 420 16.23 12.52 4.57
N ALA A 421 16.02 13.08 3.38
CA ALA A 421 15.55 12.36 2.21
C ALA A 421 16.51 11.23 1.80
N TRP A 422 17.80 11.56 1.67
CA TRP A 422 18.82 10.59 1.28
C TRP A 422 19.12 9.60 2.40
N SER A 423 19.14 10.04 3.66
CA SER A 423 19.33 9.14 4.79
C SER A 423 18.22 8.10 4.87
N ALA A 424 16.96 8.50 4.72
CA ALA A 424 15.84 7.57 4.68
C ALA A 424 16.01 6.53 3.56
N LEU A 425 16.40 6.93 2.34
CA LEU A 425 16.66 5.99 1.24
C LEU A 425 17.85 5.06 1.51
N LEU A 426 18.97 5.58 2.02
CA LEU A 426 20.19 4.85 2.30
C LEU A 426 19.98 3.82 3.42
N LEU A 427 19.44 4.26 4.56
CA LEU A 427 19.11 3.41 5.71
C LEU A 427 18.16 2.29 5.29
N SER A 428 17.06 2.63 4.59
CA SER A 428 16.10 1.62 4.15
C SER A 428 16.69 0.63 3.15
N THR A 429 17.57 1.07 2.25
CA THR A 429 18.23 0.18 1.29
C THR A 429 19.21 -0.75 2.00
N GLY A 430 19.91 -0.27 3.03
CA GLY A 430 20.77 -1.09 3.90
C GLY A 430 19.98 -2.17 4.64
N ILE A 431 18.92 -1.77 5.33
CA ILE A 431 18.03 -2.68 6.06
C ILE A 431 17.37 -3.68 5.10
N GLY A 432 16.90 -3.19 3.95
CA GLY A 432 16.30 -4.03 2.91
C GLY A 432 17.28 -5.07 2.35
N SER A 433 18.55 -4.70 2.13
CA SER A 433 19.59 -5.61 1.64
C SER A 433 19.80 -6.80 2.58
N TRP A 434 19.75 -6.57 3.89
CA TRP A 434 19.81 -7.61 4.91
C TRP A 434 18.50 -8.40 5.02
N MET A 435 17.37 -7.69 5.12
CA MET A 435 16.06 -8.29 5.32
C MET A 435 15.63 -9.20 4.16
N GLY A 436 15.98 -8.85 2.92
CA GLY A 436 15.70 -9.66 1.74
C GLY A 436 16.30 -11.07 1.82
N VAL A 437 17.33 -11.28 2.64
CA VAL A 437 17.96 -12.59 2.87
C VAL A 437 17.41 -13.27 4.12
N VAL A 438 17.14 -12.51 5.19
CA VAL A 438 16.59 -13.06 6.44
C VAL A 438 15.16 -13.57 6.24
N ASN A 439 14.37 -12.82 5.49
CA ASN A 439 12.96 -13.09 5.28
C ASN A 439 12.57 -12.82 3.81
N PRO A 440 13.09 -13.63 2.87
CA PRO A 440 12.76 -13.48 1.46
C PRO A 440 11.27 -13.76 1.27
N MET A 441 10.57 -12.78 0.73
CA MET A 441 9.15 -12.91 0.44
C MET A 441 8.93 -13.74 -0.80
N ARG A 442 7.80 -14.45 -0.84
CA ARG A 442 7.31 -15.11 -2.05
C ARG A 442 6.55 -14.10 -2.88
N VAL A 443 7.18 -13.62 -3.94
CA VAL A 443 6.46 -12.89 -4.99
C VAL A 443 5.81 -13.94 -5.88
N ALA A 444 4.50 -13.88 -6.10
CA ALA A 444 3.89 -14.80 -7.09
C ALA A 444 4.58 -14.57 -8.42
N ASP A 445 4.72 -15.66 -9.16
CA ASP A 445 5.26 -15.67 -10.51
C ASP A 445 4.66 -14.56 -11.39
N ASN A 446 5.37 -14.15 -12.44
CA ASN A 446 5.07 -13.00 -13.32
C ASN A 446 3.62 -12.93 -13.85
N ARG A 447 2.90 -14.04 -13.73
CA ARG A 447 1.52 -14.28 -14.10
C ARG A 447 0.44 -13.87 -13.07
N LYS A 448 0.75 -13.61 -11.78
CA LYS A 448 -0.29 -13.49 -10.71
C LYS A 448 -0.22 -12.32 -9.69
N GLY A 449 0.53 -11.25 -9.95
CA GLY A 449 0.53 -10.02 -9.14
C GLY A 449 1.62 -9.96 -8.06
N SER A 450 1.84 -8.77 -7.48
CA SER A 450 2.92 -8.45 -6.53
C SER A 450 2.58 -8.76 -5.05
N GLY A 451 3.49 -9.44 -4.38
CA GLY A 451 4.05 -9.02 -3.08
C GLY A 451 3.29 -9.23 -1.77
N PHE A 452 1.98 -8.90 -1.66
CA PHE A 452 1.30 -8.90 -0.34
C PHE A 452 0.27 -10.04 -0.17
N ASN A 453 -0.29 -10.52 -1.28
CA ASN A 453 -1.34 -11.56 -1.31
C ASN A 453 -0.95 -12.79 -2.15
N SER A 454 0.32 -12.87 -2.56
CA SER A 454 0.77 -13.68 -3.69
C SER A 454 1.21 -15.10 -3.36
N GLY A 455 0.91 -15.62 -2.17
CA GLY A 455 1.22 -17.01 -1.81
C GLY A 455 0.34 -17.45 -0.66
N SER A 456 0.17 -18.76 -0.47
CA SER A 456 -0.44 -19.40 0.71
C SER A 456 -0.33 -18.56 1.99
N GLY A 457 -1.32 -18.58 2.89
CA GLY A 457 -1.37 -17.71 4.06
C GLY A 457 -0.17 -17.73 5.05
N SER A 458 0.83 -18.59 4.84
CA SER A 458 2.18 -18.45 5.44
C SER A 458 3.01 -17.26 4.89
N SER A 459 2.76 -16.82 3.64
CA SER A 459 3.54 -15.76 2.97
C SER A 459 3.14 -14.35 3.40
N THR A 460 1.86 -14.12 3.73
CA THR A 460 1.38 -12.84 4.27
C THR A 460 1.94 -12.59 5.67
N GLY A 461 1.97 -13.62 6.54
CA GLY A 461 2.60 -13.52 7.86
C GLY A 461 4.09 -13.24 7.77
N ALA A 462 4.81 -13.92 6.88
CA ALA A 462 6.21 -13.62 6.60
C ALA A 462 6.40 -12.18 6.07
N GLY A 463 5.60 -11.70 5.12
CA GLY A 463 5.68 -10.33 4.62
C GLY A 463 5.43 -9.27 5.70
N CYS A 464 4.42 -9.48 6.56
CA CYS A 464 4.11 -8.60 7.68
C CYS A 464 5.22 -8.60 8.75
N LEU A 465 5.83 -9.75 9.02
CA LEU A 465 7.01 -9.83 9.89
C LEU A 465 8.19 -9.05 9.28
N GLY A 466 8.40 -9.16 7.96
CA GLY A 466 9.39 -8.37 7.24
C GLY A 466 9.12 -6.87 7.41
N ALA A 467 7.89 -6.43 7.18
CA ALA A 467 7.50 -5.04 7.39
C ALA A 467 7.75 -4.57 8.84
N LEU A 468 7.41 -5.38 9.84
CA LEU A 468 7.66 -5.06 11.25
C LEU A 468 9.15 -4.95 11.56
N ILE A 469 9.97 -5.92 11.13
CA ILE A 469 11.43 -5.89 11.33
C ILE A 469 12.04 -4.68 10.62
N GLY A 470 11.62 -4.42 9.39
CA GLY A 470 12.06 -3.25 8.61
C GLY A 470 11.71 -1.94 9.29
N MET A 471 10.49 -1.82 9.82
CA MET A 471 10.03 -0.64 10.56
C MET A 471 10.83 -0.43 11.85
N VAL A 472 10.98 -1.47 12.68
CA VAL A 472 11.72 -1.39 13.95
C VAL A 472 13.20 -1.08 13.71
N ALA A 473 13.83 -1.77 12.76
CA ALA A 473 15.22 -1.50 12.38
C ALA A 473 15.38 -0.09 11.80
N GLY A 474 14.40 0.37 11.00
CA GLY A 474 14.35 1.73 10.47
C GLY A 474 14.35 2.76 11.59
N VAL A 475 13.39 2.67 12.51
CA VAL A 475 13.28 3.60 13.65
C VAL A 475 14.56 3.61 14.48
N ILE A 476 15.12 2.45 14.84
CA ILE A 476 16.35 2.37 15.64
C ILE A 476 17.52 3.03 14.93
N THR A 477 17.71 2.74 13.64
CA THR A 477 18.84 3.29 12.87
C THR A 477 18.67 4.77 12.53
N ALA A 478 17.45 5.32 12.56
CA ALA A 478 17.20 6.75 12.38
C ALA A 478 17.36 7.59 13.64
N ILE A 479 17.46 7.00 14.84
CA ILE A 479 17.63 7.76 16.09
C ILE A 479 18.76 8.80 15.98
N PRO A 480 19.98 8.47 15.49
CA PRO A 480 21.06 9.46 15.42
C PRO A 480 20.72 10.65 14.52
N ILE A 481 20.10 10.41 13.36
CA ILE A 481 19.70 11.49 12.44
C ILE A 481 18.55 12.31 13.03
N GLY A 482 17.57 11.66 13.66
CA GLY A 482 16.48 12.35 14.35
C GLY A 482 17.00 13.28 15.45
N LEU A 483 18.01 12.85 16.22
CA LEU A 483 18.66 13.69 17.23
C LEU A 483 19.43 14.87 16.60
N LEU A 484 20.12 14.66 15.47
CA LEU A 484 20.80 15.73 14.74
C LEU A 484 19.81 16.76 14.18
N VAL A 485 18.69 16.30 13.62
CA VAL A 485 17.59 17.18 13.16
C VAL A 485 17.01 17.98 14.34
N MET A 486 16.78 17.34 15.49
CA MET A 486 16.34 18.05 16.70
C MET A 486 17.35 19.11 17.16
N LEU A 487 18.65 18.82 17.08
CA LEU A 487 19.71 19.77 17.41
C LEU A 487 19.65 21.03 16.53
N VAL A 488 19.34 20.91 15.24
CA VAL A 488 19.15 22.07 14.35
C VAL A 488 18.00 22.94 14.84
N GLY A 489 16.89 22.32 15.26
CA GLY A 489 15.74 23.02 15.83
C GLY A 489 16.06 23.72 17.16
N MET A 490 16.90 23.14 18.01
CA MET A 490 17.31 23.70 19.30
C MET A 490 18.35 24.83 19.19
N THR A 491 19.06 24.92 18.07
CA THR A 491 20.15 25.88 17.84
C THR A 491 19.77 27.00 16.89
N ASP A 492 18.46 27.20 16.66
CA ASP A 492 17.90 28.25 15.81
C ASP A 492 18.59 28.34 14.43
N ASN A 493 18.80 27.21 13.75
CA ASN A 493 19.44 27.12 12.42
C ASN A 493 20.91 27.57 12.35
N SER A 494 21.67 27.40 13.43
CA SER A 494 23.11 27.62 13.37
C SER A 494 23.78 26.82 12.23
N TRP A 495 24.63 27.49 11.44
CA TRP A 495 25.26 26.88 10.27
C TRP A 495 26.04 25.60 10.59
N TRP A 496 26.65 25.52 11.78
CA TRP A 496 27.42 24.35 12.23
C TRP A 496 26.52 23.14 12.49
N SER A 497 25.32 23.34 13.06
CA SER A 497 24.39 22.24 13.32
C SER A 497 23.79 21.69 12.02
N ILE A 498 23.55 22.57 11.04
CA ILE A 498 23.12 22.18 9.68
C ILE A 498 24.21 21.36 8.99
N LEU A 499 25.46 21.84 9.00
CA LEU A 499 26.59 21.13 8.39
C LEU A 499 26.83 19.78 9.06
N LEU A 500 26.80 19.75 10.40
CA LEU A 500 26.94 18.52 11.19
C LEU A 500 25.86 17.51 10.82
N THR A 501 24.60 17.95 10.73
CA THR A 501 23.47 17.08 10.38
C THR A 501 23.62 16.50 8.97
N PHE A 502 24.02 17.34 8.00
CA PHE A 502 24.25 16.89 6.63
C PHE A 502 25.39 15.87 6.55
N VAL A 503 26.57 16.20 7.08
CA VAL A 503 27.76 15.35 6.95
C VAL A 503 27.64 14.08 7.79
N VAL A 504 27.31 14.22 9.08
CA VAL A 504 27.23 13.07 10.00
C VAL A 504 26.01 12.20 9.69
N GLY A 505 24.88 12.81 9.32
CA GLY A 505 23.68 12.06 8.94
C GLY A 505 23.90 11.20 7.69
N LEU A 506 24.54 11.75 6.66
CA LEU A 506 24.89 10.99 5.46
C LEU A 506 25.98 9.94 5.73
N ALA A 507 27.01 10.28 6.51
CA ALA A 507 28.06 9.33 6.88
C ALA A 507 27.49 8.13 7.66
N TRP A 508 26.61 8.38 8.63
CA TRP A 508 25.90 7.34 9.36
C TRP A 508 25.03 6.47 8.44
N SER A 509 24.28 7.10 7.53
CA SER A 509 23.42 6.38 6.60
C SER A 509 24.21 5.51 5.61
N LEU A 510 25.36 6.00 5.13
CA LEU A 510 26.28 5.23 4.30
C LEU A 510 26.90 4.06 5.07
N LEU A 511 27.25 4.26 6.34
CA LEU A 511 27.74 3.19 7.21
C LEU A 511 26.70 2.07 7.36
N ILE A 512 25.45 2.42 7.67
CA ILE A 512 24.35 1.44 7.79
C ILE A 512 24.07 0.73 6.45
N LEU A 513 24.09 1.46 5.33
CA LEU A 513 23.99 0.84 4.01
C LEU A 513 25.11 -0.18 3.78
N HIS A 514 26.35 0.20 4.08
CA HIS A 514 27.52 -0.65 3.91
C HIS A 514 27.46 -1.90 4.79
N VAL A 515 27.08 -1.74 6.07
CA VAL A 515 26.89 -2.84 7.01
C VAL A 515 25.76 -3.75 6.55
N GLY A 516 24.62 -3.20 6.14
CA GLY A 516 23.48 -3.97 5.63
C GLY A 516 23.83 -4.81 4.39
N ILE A 517 24.63 -4.25 3.48
CA ILE A 517 25.16 -4.94 2.31
C ILE A 517 26.12 -6.08 2.70
N ILE A 518 27.07 -5.84 3.61
CA ILE A 518 28.07 -6.85 4.01
C ILE A 518 27.40 -7.97 4.81
N VAL A 519 26.60 -7.64 5.81
CA VAL A 519 25.93 -8.62 6.67
C VAL A 519 24.89 -9.40 5.86
N GLY A 520 24.12 -8.72 5.02
CA GLY A 520 23.19 -9.36 4.08
C GLY A 520 23.91 -10.28 3.09
N GLY A 521 25.00 -9.81 2.50
CA GLY A 521 25.81 -10.57 1.53
C GLY A 521 26.47 -11.82 2.14
N ARG A 522 27.14 -11.69 3.29
CA ARG A 522 27.75 -12.83 3.99
C ARG A 522 26.72 -13.86 4.44
N LYS A 523 25.52 -13.42 4.79
CA LYS A 523 24.42 -14.33 5.10
C LYS A 523 23.92 -15.04 3.84
N LEU A 524 23.80 -14.30 2.73
CA LEU A 524 23.38 -14.86 1.44
C LEU A 524 24.37 -15.93 0.97
N ASP A 525 25.67 -15.71 1.12
CA ASP A 525 26.71 -16.70 0.78
C ASP A 525 26.51 -18.06 1.48
N ARG A 526 25.93 -18.04 2.69
CA ARG A 526 25.66 -19.25 3.48
C ARG A 526 24.26 -19.83 3.28
N SER A 527 23.38 -19.15 2.54
CA SER A 527 21.95 -19.47 2.47
C SER A 527 21.35 -19.33 1.07
N TRP A 528 22.18 -19.39 0.03
CA TRP A 528 21.75 -19.31 -1.37
C TRP A 528 20.65 -20.33 -1.70
N ASP A 529 20.80 -21.56 -1.22
CA ASP A 529 19.85 -22.67 -1.37
C ASP A 529 18.52 -22.40 -0.65
N GLU A 530 18.56 -21.92 0.59
CA GLU A 530 17.38 -21.59 1.37
C GLU A 530 16.58 -20.45 0.74
N VAL A 531 17.28 -19.41 0.28
CA VAL A 531 16.69 -18.23 -0.36
C VAL A 531 16.06 -18.63 -1.69
N LEU A 532 16.76 -19.40 -2.53
CA LEU A 532 16.19 -19.92 -3.78
C LEU A 532 14.95 -20.76 -3.52
N LYS A 533 14.98 -21.69 -2.57
CA LYS A 533 13.83 -22.55 -2.23
C LYS A 533 12.63 -21.74 -1.71
N LYS A 534 12.87 -20.63 -1.02
CA LYS A 534 11.81 -19.73 -0.56
C LYS A 534 11.21 -18.91 -1.70
N VAL A 535 12.05 -18.39 -2.61
CA VAL A 535 11.63 -17.51 -3.71
C VAL A 535 11.03 -18.28 -4.89
N THR A 536 11.43 -19.54 -5.10
CA THR A 536 10.92 -20.38 -6.18
C THR A 536 9.52 -20.90 -5.84
N PRO A 537 8.52 -20.75 -6.73
CA PRO A 537 7.20 -21.36 -6.53
C PRO A 537 7.35 -22.89 -6.57
N VAL A 538 6.85 -23.57 -5.52
CA VAL A 538 6.71 -25.02 -5.55
C VAL A 538 5.57 -25.33 -6.52
N SER A 539 5.90 -26.03 -7.61
CA SER A 539 4.96 -26.53 -8.61
C SER A 539 3.89 -27.40 -7.99
#